data_AF-A0AA96FGZ4-F1
#
_entry.id   AF-A0AA96FGZ4-F1
#
_cell.length_a   1.000
_cell.length_b   1.000
_cell.length_c   1.000
_cell.angle_alpha   90.00
_cell.angle_beta   90.00
_cell.angle_gamma   90.00
#
_symmetry.space_group_name_H-M   'P 1'
#
loop_
_entity.id
_entity.type
_entity.pdbx_description
1 polymer ?
#
loop_
_entity_poly.entity_id
_entity_poly.type
_entity_poly.pdbx_seq_one_letter_code
_entity_poly.pdbx_strand_id
1 'polypeptide(L)'
;MAERIVREIDRGTLVYDPEADKVGEYRGKAGPHAMLRPVGGGREWEADPDLIRPATAEERLSATVKAANARSLAGRCGPEDVSRPPVPFPDCATCTELAVSRAVARAQADGTTETDANVLLRRHQRRDHEETEPAPARPRLFRYVGYVIVQDPSAEPEYEARCVSGDESDCGAASGAYPDPRPVEEWQRRHTQETQHLRYRRTFADYAVLERL
;
A
#
# COMPACT_ATOMS: atom_id res chain seq x y z
N MET A 1 6.88 43.19 11.54
CA MET A 1 6.71 42.25 12.68
C MET A 1 6.29 40.84 12.22
N ALA A 2 5.59 40.70 11.09
CA ALA A 2 5.20 39.40 10.48
C ALA A 2 6.37 38.58 9.89
N GLU A 3 7.42 39.25 9.38
CA GLU A 3 8.67 38.64 8.83
C GLU A 3 9.45 37.73 9.81
N ARG A 4 9.06 37.67 11.09
CA ARG A 4 9.78 36.96 12.14
C ARG A 4 9.19 35.58 12.47
N ILE A 5 7.97 35.25 12.05
CA ILE A 5 7.29 34.00 12.45
C ILE A 5 7.65 32.83 11.52
N VAL A 6 7.90 33.07 10.24
CA VAL A 6 8.22 32.01 9.24
C VAL A 6 9.64 31.48 9.35
N ARG A 7 10.57 32.28 9.90
CA ARG A 7 12.00 31.90 10.00
C ARG A 7 12.27 30.72 10.93
N GLU A 8 11.28 30.27 11.70
CA GLU A 8 11.45 29.22 12.71
C GLU A 8 10.34 28.15 12.65
N ILE A 9 9.71 27.93 11.49
CA ILE A 9 8.89 26.73 11.29
C ILE A 9 9.84 25.60 10.87
N ASP A 10 10.10 24.68 11.80
CA ASP A 10 10.92 23.50 11.53
C ASP A 10 10.20 22.56 10.54
N ARG A 11 10.97 21.88 9.70
CA ARG A 11 10.42 20.93 8.72
C ARG A 11 9.75 19.79 9.47
N GLY A 12 8.54 19.43 9.05
CA GLY A 12 7.71 18.46 9.78
C GLY A 12 6.66 19.08 10.69
N THR A 13 6.69 20.41 10.91
CA THR A 13 5.65 21.10 11.69
C THR A 13 4.33 21.14 10.92
N LEU A 14 3.23 20.83 11.59
CA LEU A 14 1.89 21.00 11.02
C LEU A 14 1.48 22.47 11.06
N VAL A 15 1.24 23.02 9.88
CA VAL A 15 0.80 24.40 9.68
C VAL A 15 -0.58 24.41 9.05
N TYR A 16 -1.36 25.41 9.41
CA TYR A 16 -2.64 25.71 8.81
C TYR A 16 -2.47 26.80 7.75
N ASP A 17 -3.00 26.52 6.57
CA ASP A 17 -3.07 27.42 5.44
C ASP A 17 -4.52 27.96 5.34
N PRO A 18 -4.75 29.26 5.60
CA PRO A 18 -6.07 29.86 5.52
C PRO A 18 -6.57 30.04 4.07
N GLU A 19 -5.69 30.10 3.07
CA GLU A 19 -6.11 30.20 1.66
C GLU A 19 -6.67 28.87 1.15
N ALA A 20 -6.01 27.78 1.53
CA ALA A 20 -6.44 26.43 1.16
C ALA A 20 -7.49 25.84 2.12
N ASP A 21 -7.74 26.50 3.26
CA ASP A 21 -8.50 26.02 4.43
C ASP A 21 -8.09 24.59 4.85
N LYS A 22 -6.78 24.35 4.93
CA LYS A 22 -6.19 23.01 5.10
C LYS A 22 -4.97 23.01 6.01
N VAL A 23 -4.75 21.87 6.67
CA VAL A 23 -3.56 21.61 7.49
C VAL A 23 -2.59 20.72 6.74
N GLY A 24 -1.32 21.12 6.70
CA GLY A 24 -0.24 20.38 6.05
C GLY A 24 1.05 20.37 6.87
N GLU A 25 1.88 19.37 6.62
CA GLU A 25 3.25 19.28 7.11
C GLU A 25 4.15 20.21 6.28
N TYR A 26 4.84 21.14 6.93
CA TYR A 26 5.79 22.03 6.28
C TYR A 26 7.04 21.26 5.82
N ARG A 27 7.27 21.21 4.50
CA ARG A 27 8.41 20.49 3.89
C ARG A 27 9.62 21.38 3.65
N GLY A 28 9.43 22.70 3.66
CA GLY A 28 10.46 23.71 3.43
C GLY A 28 9.99 24.78 2.45
N LYS A 29 10.91 25.68 2.08
CA LYS A 29 10.65 26.76 1.14
C LYS A 29 11.12 26.39 -0.28
N ALA A 30 10.28 26.65 -1.28
CA ALA A 30 10.62 26.57 -2.69
C ALA A 30 10.42 27.97 -3.32
N GLY A 31 11.52 28.72 -3.44
CA GLY A 31 11.47 30.09 -3.95
C GLY A 31 10.69 31.04 -3.02
N PRO A 32 9.68 31.78 -3.50
CA PRO A 32 8.86 32.64 -2.65
C PRO A 32 7.82 31.87 -1.84
N HIS A 33 7.48 30.62 -2.18
CA HIS A 33 6.40 29.87 -1.56
C HIS A 33 6.88 28.82 -0.53
N ALA A 34 6.01 28.53 0.44
CA ALA A 34 6.14 27.40 1.36
C ALA A 34 5.56 26.13 0.73
N MET A 35 6.26 25.00 0.85
CA MET A 35 5.76 23.70 0.37
C MET A 35 5.12 22.92 1.53
N LEU A 36 3.84 22.59 1.38
CA LEU A 36 3.05 21.86 2.36
C LEU A 36 2.63 20.50 1.82
N ARG A 37 2.65 19.49 2.70
CA ARG A 37 2.19 18.14 2.40
C ARG A 37 0.94 17.79 3.23
N PRO A 38 -0.13 17.22 2.64
CA PRO A 38 -1.34 16.92 3.39
C PRO A 38 -1.12 15.87 4.49
N VAL A 39 -1.78 16.04 5.63
CA VAL A 39 -1.83 15.01 6.67
C VAL A 39 -2.53 13.76 6.12
N GLY A 40 -1.83 12.63 6.09
CA GLY A 40 -2.34 11.37 5.53
C GLY A 40 -1.90 11.04 4.10
N GLY A 41 -1.09 11.91 3.47
CA GLY A 41 -0.61 11.72 2.10
C GLY A 41 -1.53 12.36 1.05
N GLY A 42 -0.99 12.62 -0.14
CA GLY A 42 -1.68 13.33 -1.22
C GLY A 42 -0.75 14.29 -1.96
N ARG A 43 -1.32 15.09 -2.87
CA ARG A 43 -0.55 16.07 -3.66
C ARG A 43 -0.08 17.22 -2.75
N GLU A 44 1.22 17.48 -2.77
CA GLU A 44 1.82 18.65 -2.12
C GLU A 44 1.29 19.94 -2.76
N TRP A 45 1.22 21.03 -2.00
CA TRP A 45 0.78 22.33 -2.49
C TRP A 45 1.68 23.46 -2.02
N GLU A 46 1.68 24.53 -2.81
CA GLU A 46 2.39 25.78 -2.53
C GLU A 46 1.46 26.69 -1.72
N ALA A 47 1.98 27.28 -0.65
CA ALA A 47 1.27 28.21 0.23
C ALA A 47 2.11 29.49 0.44
N ASP A 48 1.44 30.61 0.69
CA ASP A 48 2.12 31.87 1.02
C ASP A 48 2.76 31.77 2.41
N PRO A 49 4.10 31.86 2.54
CA PRO A 49 4.76 31.81 3.83
C PRO A 49 4.24 32.86 4.83
N ASP A 50 3.77 34.01 4.37
CA ASP A 50 3.33 35.10 5.25
C ASP A 50 1.91 34.87 5.83
N LEU A 51 1.14 33.95 5.22
CA LEU A 51 -0.22 33.61 5.64
C LEU A 51 -0.29 32.32 6.46
N ILE A 52 0.72 31.45 6.38
CA ILE A 52 0.73 30.19 7.13
C ILE A 52 1.05 30.40 8.61
N ARG A 53 0.36 29.66 9.47
CA ARG A 53 0.58 29.65 10.92
C ARG A 53 0.70 28.23 11.46
N PRO A 54 1.38 28.01 12.60
CA PRO A 54 1.31 26.74 13.31
C PRO A 54 -0.15 26.33 13.56
N ALA A 55 -0.49 25.08 13.24
CA ALA A 55 -1.83 24.56 13.46
C ALA A 55 -2.11 24.45 14.97
N THR A 56 -3.32 24.80 15.39
CA THR A 56 -3.79 24.57 16.77
C THR A 56 -3.90 23.08 17.07
N ALA A 57 -4.01 22.70 18.34
CA ALA A 57 -4.17 21.30 18.73
C ALA A 57 -5.43 20.67 18.11
N GLU A 58 -6.53 21.43 18.05
CA GLU A 58 -7.79 20.99 17.44
C GLU A 58 -7.66 20.77 15.93
N GLU A 59 -7.05 21.71 15.21
CA GLU A 59 -6.81 21.60 13.77
C GLU A 59 -5.91 20.41 13.44
N ARG A 60 -4.88 20.15 14.27
CA ARG A 60 -4.03 18.96 14.16
C ARG A 60 -4.80 17.67 14.37
N LEU A 61 -5.64 17.62 15.41
CA LEU A 61 -6.48 16.45 15.71
C LEU A 61 -7.48 16.20 14.58
N SER A 62 -8.19 17.23 14.13
CA SER A 62 -9.15 17.15 13.02
C SER A 62 -8.48 16.66 11.74
N ALA A 63 -7.32 17.21 11.37
CA ALA A 63 -6.55 16.76 10.21
C ALA A 63 -6.10 15.30 10.32
N THR A 64 -5.64 14.89 11.51
CA THR A 64 -5.18 13.51 11.78
C THR A 64 -6.34 12.51 11.73
N VAL A 65 -7.49 12.86 12.30
CA VAL A 65 -8.72 12.04 12.27
C VAL A 65 -9.26 11.95 10.85
N LYS A 66 -9.32 13.07 10.12
CA LYS A 66 -9.75 13.09 8.71
C LYS A 66 -8.86 12.19 7.84
N ALA A 67 -7.55 12.24 8.07
CA ALA A 67 -6.58 11.37 7.41
C ALA A 67 -6.77 9.89 7.76
N ALA A 68 -7.01 9.57 9.04
CA ALA A 68 -7.28 8.21 9.48
C ALA A 68 -8.58 7.66 8.87
N ASN A 69 -9.66 8.44 8.91
CA ASN A 69 -10.95 8.10 8.33
C ASN A 69 -10.84 7.87 6.81
N ALA A 70 -10.09 8.71 6.10
CA ALA A 70 -9.85 8.55 4.66
C ALA A 70 -9.11 7.24 4.34
N ARG A 71 -8.08 6.88 5.12
CA ARG A 71 -7.39 5.58 4.96
C ARG A 71 -8.33 4.39 5.22
N SER A 72 -9.16 4.47 6.26
CA SER A 72 -10.15 3.42 6.57
C SER A 72 -11.22 3.28 5.48
N LEU A 73 -11.57 4.37 4.80
CA LEU A 73 -12.49 4.36 3.65
C LEU A 73 -11.83 3.77 2.40
N ALA A 74 -10.57 4.11 2.12
CA ALA A 74 -9.85 3.61 0.95
C ALA A 74 -9.66 2.07 0.95
N GLY A 75 -9.65 1.44 2.13
CA GLY A 75 -9.63 -0.02 2.27
C GLY A 75 -10.98 -0.70 2.00
N ARG A 76 -12.08 0.06 1.87
CA ARG A 76 -13.43 -0.46 1.57
C ARG A 76 -13.71 -0.42 0.06
N CYS A 77 -12.86 -1.05 -0.74
CA CYS A 77 -13.14 -1.28 -2.15
C CYS A 77 -13.43 -2.77 -2.36
N GLY A 78 -14.62 -3.21 -1.93
CA GLY A 78 -15.12 -4.56 -2.11
C GLY A 78 -16.63 -4.56 -2.39
N PRO A 79 -17.19 -5.65 -2.92
CA PRO A 79 -18.64 -5.78 -3.14
C PRO A 79 -19.46 -5.73 -1.83
N GLU A 80 -18.79 -5.81 -0.69
CA GLU A 80 -19.34 -5.66 0.67
C GLU A 80 -19.24 -4.25 1.25
N ASP A 81 -18.83 -3.24 0.46
CA ASP A 81 -18.86 -1.85 0.91
C ASP A 81 -20.31 -1.39 1.19
N VAL A 82 -20.66 -1.39 2.47
CA VAL A 82 -21.96 -0.94 2.98
C VAL A 82 -22.28 0.51 2.64
N SER A 83 -21.24 1.32 2.34
CA SER A 83 -21.35 2.72 1.93
C SER A 83 -21.93 2.85 0.52
N ARG A 84 -21.80 1.80 -0.32
CA ARG A 84 -22.38 1.80 -1.67
C ARG A 84 -23.90 1.59 -1.60
N PRO A 85 -24.72 2.50 -2.15
CA PRO A 85 -26.18 2.32 -2.13
C PRO A 85 -26.61 1.04 -2.88
N PRO A 86 -27.58 0.26 -2.34
CA PRO A 86 -28.15 -0.91 -3.02
C PRO A 86 -28.81 -0.52 -4.36
N VAL A 87 -28.64 -1.38 -5.38
CA VAL A 87 -29.25 -1.22 -6.71
C VAL A 87 -30.60 -1.93 -6.71
N PRO A 88 -31.70 -1.31 -7.19
CA PRO A 88 -33.00 -1.96 -7.29
C PRO A 88 -32.97 -3.12 -8.31
N PHE A 89 -33.71 -4.20 -8.04
CA PHE A 89 -33.93 -5.25 -9.04
C PHE A 89 -34.83 -4.74 -10.17
N PRO A 90 -34.54 -5.08 -11.45
CA PRO A 90 -35.44 -4.79 -12.56
C PRO A 90 -36.82 -5.38 -12.30
N ASP A 91 -37.87 -4.66 -12.71
CA ASP A 91 -39.28 -5.08 -12.64
C ASP A 91 -39.85 -5.32 -11.23
N CYS A 92 -39.15 -4.93 -10.16
CA CYS A 92 -39.69 -4.93 -8.81
C CYS A 92 -40.19 -3.53 -8.39
N ALA A 93 -41.51 -3.40 -8.18
CA ALA A 93 -42.17 -2.15 -7.81
C ALA A 93 -41.65 -1.59 -6.47
N THR A 94 -41.57 -2.41 -5.43
CA THR A 94 -41.06 -2.02 -4.10
C THR A 94 -39.61 -1.55 -4.15
N CYS A 95 -38.76 -2.21 -4.96
CA CYS A 95 -37.38 -1.77 -5.18
C CYS A 95 -37.32 -0.38 -5.82
N THR A 96 -38.20 -0.13 -6.80
CA THR A 96 -38.27 1.14 -7.53
C THR A 96 -38.73 2.28 -6.62
N GLU A 97 -39.76 2.06 -5.81
CA GLU A 97 -40.28 3.04 -4.86
C GLU A 97 -39.23 3.48 -3.83
N LEU A 98 -38.48 2.52 -3.26
CA LEU A 98 -37.41 2.82 -2.32
C LEU A 98 -36.23 3.55 -2.99
N ALA A 99 -35.92 3.22 -4.24
CA ALA A 99 -34.90 3.94 -5.02
C ALA A 99 -35.32 5.40 -5.32
N VAL A 100 -36.60 5.63 -5.61
CA VAL A 100 -37.17 6.99 -5.79
C VAL A 100 -37.14 7.76 -4.47
N SER A 101 -37.59 7.16 -3.37
CA SER A 101 -37.54 7.78 -2.03
C SER A 101 -36.13 8.23 -1.66
N ARG A 102 -35.14 7.36 -1.89
CA ARG A 102 -33.71 7.69 -1.71
C ARG A 102 -33.27 8.87 -2.58
N ALA A 103 -33.65 8.89 -3.86
CA ALA A 103 -33.26 9.96 -4.79
C ALA A 103 -33.87 11.31 -4.38
N VAL A 104 -35.12 11.32 -3.92
CA VAL A 104 -35.79 12.51 -3.39
C VAL A 104 -35.11 13.00 -2.11
N ALA A 105 -34.82 12.10 -1.16
CA ALA A 105 -34.13 12.45 0.08
C ALA A 105 -32.74 13.07 -0.19
N ARG A 106 -31.99 12.49 -1.13
CA ARG A 106 -30.70 13.07 -1.57
C ARG A 106 -30.86 14.46 -2.19
N ALA A 107 -31.88 14.66 -3.04
CA ALA A 107 -32.15 15.96 -3.64
C ALA A 107 -32.52 17.03 -2.59
N GLN A 108 -33.09 16.62 -1.47
CA GLN A 108 -33.43 17.47 -0.33
C GLN A 108 -32.32 17.53 0.75
N ALA A 109 -31.21 16.81 0.57
CA ALA A 109 -30.15 16.63 1.55
C ALA A 109 -30.62 16.04 2.91
N ASP A 110 -31.68 15.22 2.92
CA ASP A 110 -32.13 14.47 4.08
C ASP A 110 -31.37 13.15 4.20
N GLY A 111 -30.28 13.17 4.97
CA GLY A 111 -29.42 12.01 5.18
C GLY A 111 -30.07 10.87 5.98
N THR A 112 -31.06 11.16 6.83
CA THR A 112 -31.77 10.15 7.61
C THR A 112 -32.65 9.32 6.70
N THR A 113 -33.48 9.99 5.89
CA THR A 113 -34.37 9.33 4.96
C THR A 113 -33.60 8.59 3.86
N GLU A 114 -32.48 9.15 3.38
CA GLU A 114 -31.59 8.45 2.45
C GLU A 114 -31.06 7.13 3.05
N THR A 115 -30.66 7.17 4.33
CA THR A 115 -30.17 6.00 5.06
C THR A 115 -31.27 4.96 5.26
N ASP A 116 -32.46 5.38 5.70
CA ASP A 116 -33.61 4.49 5.92
C ASP A 116 -34.04 3.81 4.62
N ALA A 117 -34.11 4.54 3.50
CA ALA A 117 -34.43 3.97 2.20
C ALA A 117 -33.41 2.90 1.78
N ASN A 118 -32.11 3.10 2.03
CA ASN A 118 -31.08 2.10 1.78
C ASN A 118 -31.24 0.86 2.68
N VAL A 119 -31.55 1.02 3.96
CA VAL A 119 -31.78 -0.08 4.91
C VAL A 119 -33.00 -0.91 4.50
N LEU A 120 -34.11 -0.24 4.18
CA LEU A 120 -35.35 -0.89 3.74
C LEU A 120 -35.16 -1.65 2.43
N LEU A 121 -34.44 -1.07 1.46
CA LEU A 121 -34.19 -1.72 0.17
C LEU A 121 -33.36 -2.99 0.34
N ARG A 122 -32.29 -2.96 1.15
CA ARG A 122 -31.50 -4.17 1.46
C ARG A 122 -32.33 -5.24 2.19
N ARG A 123 -33.22 -4.82 3.10
CA ARG A 123 -34.10 -5.76 3.84
C ARG A 123 -35.09 -6.44 2.91
N HIS A 124 -35.72 -5.69 2.01
CA HIS A 124 -36.62 -6.22 1.00
C HIS A 124 -35.91 -7.20 0.05
N GLN A 125 -34.73 -6.83 -0.46
CA GLN A 125 -33.95 -7.70 -1.34
C GLN A 125 -33.58 -9.04 -0.71
N ARG A 126 -33.15 -9.04 0.56
CA ARG A 126 -32.88 -10.29 1.27
C ARG A 126 -34.12 -11.18 1.42
N ARG A 127 -35.27 -10.57 1.72
CA ARG A 127 -36.50 -11.33 1.94
C ARG A 127 -37.11 -11.86 0.64
N ASP A 128 -37.09 -11.06 -0.42
CA ASP A 128 -37.93 -11.28 -1.61
C ASP A 128 -37.12 -11.60 -2.88
N HIS A 129 -35.78 -11.45 -2.88
CA HIS A 129 -34.92 -11.67 -4.06
C HIS A 129 -33.70 -12.59 -3.82
N GLU A 130 -33.39 -12.98 -2.58
CA GLU A 130 -32.18 -13.76 -2.23
C GLU A 130 -32.24 -15.24 -2.67
N GLU A 131 -33.42 -15.77 -3.00
CA GLU A 131 -33.62 -17.14 -3.53
C GLU A 131 -33.74 -17.22 -5.07
N THR A 132 -34.00 -16.11 -5.75
CA THR A 132 -34.32 -16.10 -7.20
C THR A 132 -33.10 -15.88 -8.10
N GLU A 133 -32.03 -15.31 -7.55
CA GLU A 133 -30.75 -15.14 -8.23
C GLU A 133 -29.68 -16.03 -7.61
N PRO A 134 -28.76 -16.62 -8.38
CA PRO A 134 -27.56 -17.18 -7.79
C PRO A 134 -26.86 -16.05 -7.04
N ALA A 135 -26.82 -16.16 -5.70
CA ALA A 135 -26.16 -15.20 -4.83
C ALA A 135 -24.85 -14.76 -5.46
N PRO A 136 -24.53 -13.45 -5.55
CA PRO A 136 -23.29 -12.99 -6.14
C PRO A 136 -22.18 -13.78 -5.47
N ALA A 137 -21.40 -14.51 -6.28
CA ALA A 137 -20.37 -15.40 -5.78
C ALA A 137 -19.62 -14.66 -4.68
N ARG A 138 -19.74 -15.15 -3.43
CA ARG A 138 -19.13 -14.50 -2.27
C ARG A 138 -17.74 -14.09 -2.70
N PRO A 139 -17.33 -12.81 -2.56
CA PRO A 139 -15.98 -12.43 -2.92
C PRO A 139 -15.07 -13.46 -2.28
N ARG A 140 -14.22 -14.09 -3.10
CA ARG A 140 -13.22 -15.00 -2.56
C ARG A 140 -12.40 -14.15 -1.61
N LEU A 141 -12.68 -14.27 -0.31
CA LEU A 141 -11.90 -13.63 0.73
C LEU A 141 -10.53 -14.31 0.65
N PHE A 142 -9.62 -13.67 -0.07
CA PHE A 142 -8.21 -13.99 0.02
C PHE A 142 -7.79 -13.58 1.44
N ARG A 143 -7.98 -14.49 2.40
CA ARG A 143 -7.44 -14.31 3.74
C ARG A 143 -5.93 -14.29 3.57
N TYR A 144 -5.31 -13.14 3.82
CA TYR A 144 -3.87 -13.06 3.90
C TYR A 144 -3.41 -14.03 5.00
N VAL A 145 -2.71 -15.08 4.59
CA VAL A 145 -1.97 -15.95 5.49
C VAL A 145 -0.55 -15.43 5.44
N GLY A 146 -0.07 -14.89 6.55
CA GLY A 146 1.30 -14.42 6.64
C GLY A 146 2.26 -15.61 6.62
N TYR A 147 3.36 -15.46 5.88
CA TYR A 147 4.46 -16.41 5.88
C TYR A 147 5.75 -15.66 6.16
N VAL A 148 6.69 -16.34 6.81
CA VAL A 148 8.09 -15.95 6.93
C VAL A 148 8.96 -16.91 6.15
N ILE A 149 10.00 -16.39 5.52
CA ILE A 149 10.99 -17.18 4.80
C ILE A 149 12.11 -17.48 5.80
N VAL A 150 12.34 -18.76 6.07
CA VAL A 150 13.44 -19.23 6.93
C VAL A 150 14.31 -20.21 6.15
N GLN A 151 15.60 -20.28 6.49
CA GLN A 151 16.50 -21.26 5.90
C GLN A 151 16.08 -22.68 6.33
N ASP A 152 16.04 -23.61 5.37
CA ASP A 152 15.69 -25.01 5.62
C ASP A 152 16.84 -25.70 6.39
N PRO A 153 16.62 -26.13 7.65
CA PRO A 153 17.66 -26.82 8.42
C PRO A 153 17.89 -28.26 7.95
N SER A 154 17.02 -28.80 7.10
CA SER A 154 17.08 -30.19 6.61
C SER A 154 17.87 -30.31 5.31
N ALA A 155 18.19 -29.19 4.65
CA ALA A 155 18.88 -29.17 3.37
C ALA A 155 20.30 -28.59 3.52
N GLU A 156 21.28 -29.32 3.02
CA GLU A 156 22.67 -28.88 3.01
C GLU A 156 22.87 -27.79 1.93
N PRO A 157 23.61 -26.71 2.22
CA PRO A 157 23.89 -25.66 1.23
C PRO A 157 24.83 -26.18 0.14
N GLU A 158 24.69 -25.69 -1.08
CA GLU A 158 25.54 -26.08 -2.21
C GLU A 158 26.50 -24.94 -2.61
N TYR A 159 27.77 -25.30 -2.75
CA TYR A 159 28.85 -24.43 -3.21
C TYR A 159 29.38 -24.93 -4.54
N GLU A 160 29.48 -24.03 -5.53
CA GLU A 160 30.10 -24.30 -6.83
C GLU A 160 30.99 -23.12 -7.22
N ALA A 161 32.08 -23.38 -7.93
CA ALA A 161 32.82 -22.35 -8.65
C ALA A 161 33.02 -22.73 -10.12
N ARG A 162 32.99 -21.71 -10.98
CA ARG A 162 33.29 -21.81 -12.40
C ARG A 162 34.41 -20.85 -12.76
N CYS A 163 35.41 -21.32 -13.49
CA CYS A 163 36.44 -20.48 -14.08
C CYS A 163 35.83 -19.63 -15.20
N VAL A 164 35.92 -18.31 -15.05
CA VAL A 164 35.49 -17.30 -16.04
C VAL A 164 36.70 -16.48 -16.51
N SER A 165 37.87 -17.13 -16.49
CA SER A 165 39.09 -16.57 -17.06
C SER A 165 39.19 -16.98 -18.52
N GLY A 166 39.65 -16.06 -19.37
CA GLY A 166 39.85 -16.23 -20.80
C GLY A 166 39.70 -14.90 -21.52
N ASP A 167 40.51 -14.65 -22.55
CA ASP A 167 40.53 -13.38 -23.29
C ASP A 167 39.39 -13.29 -24.33
N GLU A 168 39.09 -14.40 -25.03
CA GLU A 168 38.02 -14.47 -26.04
C GLU A 168 36.82 -15.33 -25.61
N SER A 169 37.05 -16.39 -24.82
CA SER A 169 35.99 -17.23 -24.26
C SER A 169 36.36 -17.70 -22.86
N ASP A 170 35.36 -17.79 -21.98
CA ASP A 170 35.57 -18.30 -20.64
C ASP A 170 36.08 -19.75 -20.69
N CYS A 171 37.12 -20.04 -19.92
CA CYS A 171 37.65 -21.40 -19.72
C CYS A 171 36.53 -22.39 -19.33
N GLY A 172 35.54 -21.95 -18.58
CA GLY A 172 34.29 -22.69 -18.35
C GLY A 172 34.41 -23.91 -17.44
N ALA A 173 35.62 -24.29 -17.03
CA ALA A 173 35.87 -25.36 -16.08
C ALA A 173 35.12 -25.09 -14.77
N ALA A 174 34.50 -26.12 -14.17
CA ALA A 174 33.70 -25.99 -12.96
C ALA A 174 34.14 -27.01 -11.91
N SER A 175 34.02 -26.63 -10.63
CA SER A 175 34.26 -27.54 -9.51
C SER A 175 33.21 -28.64 -9.41
N GLY A 176 31.97 -28.36 -9.86
CA GLY A 176 30.79 -29.10 -9.43
C GLY A 176 30.26 -28.58 -8.08
N ALA A 177 29.09 -29.07 -7.69
CA ALA A 177 28.41 -28.68 -6.45
C ALA A 177 28.91 -29.53 -5.27
N TYR A 178 29.23 -28.87 -4.16
CA TYR A 178 29.67 -29.50 -2.91
C TYR A 178 28.95 -28.91 -1.68
N PRO A 179 28.74 -29.70 -0.62
CA PRO A 179 28.10 -29.23 0.62
C PRO A 179 29.00 -28.33 1.49
N ASP A 180 30.32 -28.31 1.24
CA ASP A 180 31.32 -27.53 1.97
C ASP A 180 32.11 -26.67 0.97
N PRO A 181 32.52 -25.44 1.34
CA PRO A 181 33.30 -24.57 0.45
C PRO A 181 34.74 -25.05 0.22
N ARG A 182 35.32 -25.88 1.10
CA ARG A 182 36.74 -26.28 1.04
C ARG A 182 37.09 -27.05 -0.25
N PRO A 183 36.34 -28.09 -0.68
CA PRO A 183 36.58 -28.74 -1.97
C PRO A 183 36.56 -27.77 -3.16
N VAL A 184 35.68 -26.77 -3.14
CA VAL A 184 35.58 -25.75 -4.20
C VAL A 184 36.82 -24.85 -4.22
N GLU A 185 37.30 -24.44 -3.05
CA GLU A 185 38.52 -23.64 -2.93
C GLU A 185 39.78 -24.42 -3.30
N GLU A 186 39.88 -25.69 -2.90
CA GLU A 186 40.97 -26.58 -3.32
C GLU A 186 40.99 -26.76 -4.84
N TRP A 187 39.81 -26.94 -5.45
CA TRP A 187 39.69 -26.99 -6.92
C TRP A 187 40.16 -25.69 -7.57
N GLN A 188 39.78 -24.51 -7.06
CA GLN A 188 40.26 -23.22 -7.59
C GLN A 188 41.78 -23.09 -7.48
N ARG A 189 42.39 -23.47 -6.35
CA ARG A 189 43.84 -23.42 -6.17
C ARG A 189 44.57 -24.31 -7.17
N ARG A 190 44.11 -25.55 -7.35
CA ARG A 190 44.68 -26.48 -8.33
C ARG A 190 44.50 -25.97 -9.77
N HIS A 191 43.31 -25.51 -10.12
CA HIS A 191 43.02 -24.98 -11.46
C HIS A 191 43.87 -23.76 -11.78
N THR A 192 44.04 -22.83 -10.83
CA THR A 192 44.95 -21.68 -10.97
C THR A 192 46.39 -22.14 -11.19
N GLN A 193 46.87 -23.14 -10.44
CA GLN A 193 48.24 -23.64 -10.60
C GLN A 193 48.47 -24.21 -12.01
N GLU A 194 47.51 -24.97 -12.52
CA GLU A 194 47.60 -25.63 -13.82
C GLU A 194 47.43 -24.67 -15.01
N THR A 195 46.54 -23.69 -14.88
CA THR A 195 46.09 -22.86 -16.02
C THR A 195 46.46 -21.38 -15.91
N GLN A 196 46.97 -20.93 -14.76
CA GLN A 196 47.24 -19.52 -14.43
C GLN A 196 45.99 -18.61 -14.51
N HIS A 197 44.80 -19.20 -14.54
CA HIS A 197 43.54 -18.49 -14.50
C HIS A 197 43.27 -17.96 -13.09
N LEU A 198 42.90 -16.67 -12.98
CA LEU A 198 42.74 -15.98 -11.68
C LEU A 198 41.30 -15.52 -11.41
N ARG A 199 40.40 -15.63 -12.40
CA ARG A 199 39.01 -15.16 -12.32
C ARG A 199 38.02 -16.33 -12.26
N TYR A 200 37.21 -16.32 -11.20
CA TYR A 200 36.23 -17.36 -10.91
C TYR A 200 34.87 -16.75 -10.52
N ARG A 201 33.77 -17.37 -10.98
CA ARG A 201 32.41 -17.10 -10.52
C ARG A 201 32.04 -18.15 -9.46
N ARG A 202 31.62 -17.71 -8.28
CA ARG A 202 31.12 -18.62 -7.22
C ARG A 202 29.60 -18.58 -7.17
N THR A 203 28.99 -19.74 -7.01
CA THR A 203 27.57 -19.91 -6.71
C THR A 203 27.45 -20.48 -5.31
N PHE A 204 26.56 -19.88 -4.50
CA PHE A 204 26.14 -20.40 -3.20
C PHE A 204 24.62 -20.52 -3.25
N ALA A 205 24.10 -21.71 -2.99
CA ALA A 205 22.67 -21.97 -2.94
C ALA A 205 22.30 -22.53 -1.56
N ASP A 206 21.43 -21.84 -0.85
CA ASP A 206 20.74 -22.34 0.33
C ASP A 206 19.27 -22.59 0.00
N TYR A 207 18.64 -23.45 0.79
CA TYR A 207 17.23 -23.77 0.66
C TYR A 207 16.44 -23.01 1.73
N ALA A 208 15.24 -22.57 1.37
CA ALA A 208 14.36 -21.85 2.27
C ALA A 208 12.96 -22.46 2.28
N VAL A 209 12.34 -22.48 3.46
CA VAL A 209 10.95 -22.90 3.67
C VAL A 209 10.09 -21.70 4.06
N LEU A 210 8.82 -21.73 3.64
CA LEU A 210 7.83 -20.74 4.05
C LEU A 210 7.06 -21.26 5.27
N GLU A 211 7.38 -20.72 6.44
CA GLU A 211 6.64 -20.99 7.67
C GLU A 211 5.50 -20.00 7.83
N ARG A 212 4.35 -20.48 8.30
CA ARG A 212 3.18 -19.63 8.54
C ARG A 212 3.38 -18.84 9.84
N LEU A 213 3.07 -17.55 9.80
CA LEU A 213 3.02 -16.67 10.98
C LEU A 213 1.93 -17.10 11.98
#